data_AF-A0A8I2ZCN3-F1
#
_entry.id   AF-A0A8I2ZCN3-F1
#
_cell.length_a   1.000
_cell.length_b   1.000
_cell.length_c   1.000
_cell.angle_alpha   90.00
_cell.angle_beta   90.00
_cell.angle_gamma   90.00
#
_symmetry.space_group_name_H-M   'P 1'
#
loop_
_entity.id
_entity.type
_entity.pdbx_description
1 polymer ?
#
loop_
_entity_poly.entity_id
_entity_poly.type
_entity_poly.pdbx_seq_one_letter_code
_entity_poly.pdbx_strand_id
1 'polypeptide(L)'
;MSYYNGNVSGQPEMVGDLPDPYYWWQAGALWGAMLDYYHFTGDSSYNDVVIQALTAPVNTGPQHDYNPPEHFDELGNDDLGFWGFAVMAAAERNFPQPDPSVPSWLTMALNIFNALSSRWDTTTCRGGVYWQVFASNPNGINYKNSVTNGGLFQLAARIARATGQQGYADWAAKVWDWCIEIGLIGDRYTVYDGAHGSDDCREVNYVAFTYTTGIFLHGAAVMAEYTGEKHWADRAHKLLEAAAYFFDNKILYEPACEPNDSCNNDMKFLKGYLARFMWQPTYHLPSLLPQVKILLEPSAKKT
;
A
#
# COMPACT_ATOMS: atom_id res chain seq x y z
N MET A 1 -4.88 -14.73 -12.66
CA MET A 1 -6.22 -14.63 -13.26
C MET A 1 -7.08 -15.88 -13.14
N SER A 2 -6.54 -17.11 -13.10
CA SER A 2 -7.36 -18.34 -12.88
C SER A 2 -8.09 -18.40 -11.52
N TYR A 3 -7.58 -17.69 -10.51
CA TYR A 3 -8.20 -17.56 -9.19
C TYR A 3 -9.29 -16.48 -9.12
N TYR A 4 -9.40 -15.62 -10.14
CA TYR A 4 -10.42 -14.59 -10.19
C TYR A 4 -11.61 -15.07 -11.02
N ASN A 5 -12.77 -15.14 -10.39
CA ASN A 5 -14.05 -15.50 -11.02
C ASN A 5 -15.11 -14.40 -10.85
N GLY A 6 -14.76 -13.21 -10.33
CA GLY A 6 -15.70 -12.10 -10.08
C GLY A 6 -16.34 -11.47 -11.32
N ASN A 7 -16.04 -11.95 -12.53
CA ASN A 7 -16.67 -11.47 -13.77
C ASN A 7 -17.94 -12.25 -14.16
N VAL A 8 -18.42 -13.20 -13.34
CA VAL A 8 -19.66 -13.95 -13.60
C VAL A 8 -20.91 -13.23 -13.09
N SER A 9 -21.96 -13.27 -13.91
CA SER A 9 -23.25 -12.59 -13.73
C SER A 9 -24.09 -13.02 -12.52
N GLY A 10 -23.60 -13.95 -11.68
CA GLY A 10 -24.35 -14.55 -10.58
C GLY A 10 -24.10 -13.97 -9.19
N GLN A 11 -23.01 -13.21 -9.00
CA GLN A 11 -22.61 -12.62 -7.71
C GLN A 11 -22.09 -11.20 -7.91
N PRO A 12 -22.99 -10.21 -8.06
CA PRO A 12 -22.62 -8.81 -8.30
C PRO A 12 -21.67 -8.22 -7.25
N GLU A 13 -21.73 -8.70 -6.01
CA GLU A 13 -20.84 -8.33 -4.90
C GLU A 13 -19.40 -8.77 -5.12
N MET A 14 -19.16 -9.83 -5.90
CA MET A 14 -17.81 -10.35 -6.16
C MET A 14 -17.10 -9.64 -7.32
N VAL A 15 -17.72 -8.63 -7.94
CA VAL A 15 -17.13 -7.93 -9.08
C VAL A 15 -15.88 -7.21 -8.62
N GLY A 16 -14.73 -7.62 -9.16
CA GLY A 16 -13.45 -7.07 -8.76
C GLY A 16 -12.95 -7.54 -7.40
N ASP A 17 -13.57 -8.55 -6.80
CA ASP A 17 -13.12 -9.17 -5.55
C ASP A 17 -12.60 -10.61 -5.76
N LEU A 18 -11.98 -11.19 -4.74
CA LEU A 18 -11.48 -12.56 -4.73
C LEU A 18 -12.35 -13.44 -3.83
N PRO A 19 -12.63 -14.70 -4.22
CA PRO A 19 -13.40 -15.61 -3.38
C PRO A 19 -12.64 -15.98 -2.10
N ASP A 20 -13.34 -16.57 -1.14
CA ASP A 20 -12.70 -17.18 0.02
C ASP A 20 -11.50 -18.06 -0.38
N PRO A 21 -10.39 -17.99 0.36
CA PRO A 21 -10.26 -17.37 1.69
C PRO A 21 -9.55 -16.01 1.66
N TYR A 22 -9.70 -15.25 0.56
CA TYR A 22 -9.05 -13.96 0.38
C TYR A 22 -9.96 -12.82 0.86
N TYR A 23 -9.37 -11.81 1.48
CA TYR A 23 -10.05 -10.59 1.91
C TYR A 23 -10.05 -9.54 0.80
N TRP A 24 -10.98 -8.59 0.87
CA TRP A 24 -11.20 -7.57 -0.15
C TRP A 24 -9.95 -6.73 -0.51
N TRP A 25 -9.11 -6.39 0.47
CA TRP A 25 -7.85 -5.67 0.20
C TRP A 25 -6.90 -6.45 -0.73
N GLN A 26 -6.96 -7.79 -0.71
CA GLN A 26 -6.15 -8.66 -1.57
C GLN A 26 -6.61 -8.57 -3.03
N ALA A 27 -7.85 -8.16 -3.29
CA ALA A 27 -8.27 -7.80 -4.63
C ALA A 27 -7.64 -6.48 -5.08
N GLY A 28 -7.63 -5.45 -4.22
CA GLY A 28 -6.86 -4.21 -4.44
C GLY A 28 -5.37 -4.49 -4.75
N ALA A 29 -4.78 -5.47 -4.05
CA ALA A 29 -3.44 -6.02 -4.34
C ALA A 29 -3.28 -6.46 -5.78
N LEU A 30 -4.19 -7.35 -6.19
CA LEU A 30 -4.19 -8.01 -7.48
C LEU A 30 -4.31 -6.97 -8.57
N TRP A 31 -5.22 -6.00 -8.45
CA TRP A 31 -5.42 -4.99 -9.49
C TRP A 31 -4.21 -4.08 -9.64
N GLY A 32 -3.55 -3.72 -8.53
CA GLY A 32 -2.26 -3.05 -8.60
C GLY A 32 -1.19 -3.86 -9.33
N ALA A 33 -1.13 -5.17 -9.11
CA ALA A 33 -0.19 -6.06 -9.78
C ALA A 33 -0.54 -6.26 -11.27
N MET A 34 -1.82 -6.30 -11.63
CA MET A 34 -2.28 -6.39 -13.02
C MET A 34 -2.00 -5.11 -13.80
N LEU A 35 -2.06 -3.95 -13.16
CA LEU A 35 -1.60 -2.67 -13.72
C LEU A 35 -0.07 -2.68 -13.98
N ASP A 36 0.73 -3.28 -13.09
CA ASP A 36 2.16 -3.48 -13.32
C ASP A 36 2.41 -4.43 -14.48
N TYR A 37 1.68 -5.54 -14.52
CA TYR A 37 1.77 -6.51 -15.60
C TYR A 37 1.54 -5.86 -16.97
N TYR A 38 0.43 -5.12 -17.14
CA TYR A 38 0.16 -4.41 -18.39
C TYR A 38 1.28 -3.42 -18.73
N HIS A 39 1.72 -2.62 -17.75
CA HIS A 39 2.76 -1.62 -17.96
C HIS A 39 4.09 -2.23 -18.43
N PHE A 40 4.52 -3.35 -17.85
CA PHE A 40 5.81 -3.97 -18.16
C PHE A 40 5.78 -4.90 -19.37
N THR A 41 4.63 -5.48 -19.71
CA THR A 41 4.53 -6.46 -20.81
C THR A 41 3.88 -5.90 -22.06
N GLY A 42 3.08 -4.83 -21.94
CA GLY A 42 2.21 -4.34 -23.00
C GLY A 42 1.00 -5.23 -23.28
N ASP A 43 0.81 -6.34 -22.55
CA ASP A 43 -0.30 -7.26 -22.74
C ASP A 43 -1.59 -6.69 -22.12
N SER A 44 -2.51 -6.25 -22.99
CA SER A 44 -3.79 -5.66 -22.60
C SER A 44 -4.90 -6.68 -22.34
N SER A 45 -4.61 -7.98 -22.34
CA SER A 45 -5.62 -9.06 -22.26
C SER A 45 -6.54 -8.98 -21.05
N TYR A 46 -6.12 -8.29 -19.98
CA TYR A 46 -6.88 -8.17 -18.73
C TYR A 46 -7.35 -6.75 -18.42
N ASN A 47 -7.12 -5.78 -19.31
CA ASN A 47 -7.40 -4.38 -19.02
C ASN A 47 -8.88 -4.13 -18.73
N ASP A 48 -9.78 -4.72 -19.51
CA ASP A 48 -11.23 -4.56 -19.30
C ASP A 48 -11.68 -5.09 -17.93
N VAL A 49 -11.07 -6.19 -17.45
CA VAL A 49 -11.35 -6.76 -16.13
C VAL A 49 -10.82 -5.84 -15.03
N VAL A 50 -9.61 -5.28 -15.20
CA VAL A 50 -9.04 -4.32 -14.25
C VAL A 50 -9.88 -3.05 -14.18
N ILE A 51 -10.33 -2.51 -15.32
CA ILE A 51 -11.22 -1.35 -15.38
C ILE A 51 -12.52 -1.65 -14.63
N GLN A 52 -13.16 -2.78 -14.94
CA GLN A 52 -14.40 -3.20 -14.28
C GLN A 52 -14.22 -3.28 -12.76
N ALA A 53 -13.14 -3.90 -12.30
CA ALA A 53 -12.89 -4.05 -10.87
C ALA A 53 -12.68 -2.71 -10.16
N LEU A 54 -11.86 -1.82 -10.75
CA LEU A 54 -11.53 -0.53 -10.16
C LEU A 54 -12.71 0.45 -10.22
N THR A 55 -13.67 0.30 -11.12
CA THR A 55 -14.83 1.22 -11.23
C THR A 55 -16.14 0.67 -10.69
N ALA A 56 -16.17 -0.60 -10.26
CA ALA A 56 -17.38 -1.21 -9.74
C ALA A 56 -17.90 -0.45 -8.50
N PRO A 57 -19.20 -0.10 -8.44
CA PRO A 57 -19.79 0.56 -7.27
C PRO A 57 -19.63 -0.23 -5.96
N VAL A 58 -19.67 -1.56 -6.04
CA VAL A 58 -19.46 -2.46 -4.89
C VAL A 58 -18.06 -2.36 -4.29
N ASN A 59 -17.07 -1.86 -5.04
CA ASN A 59 -15.72 -1.58 -4.54
C ASN A 59 -15.53 -0.10 -4.21
N THR A 60 -15.96 0.79 -5.11
CA THR A 60 -15.67 2.23 -5.00
C THR A 60 -16.49 2.91 -3.90
N GLY A 61 -17.66 2.36 -3.57
CA GLY A 61 -18.60 2.96 -2.63
C GLY A 61 -19.25 4.25 -3.19
N PRO A 62 -20.20 4.83 -2.44
CA PRO A 62 -21.00 5.96 -2.92
C PRO A 62 -20.19 7.27 -3.08
N GLN A 63 -19.06 7.41 -2.41
CA GLN A 63 -18.17 8.57 -2.53
C GLN A 63 -16.97 8.33 -3.46
N HIS A 64 -16.86 7.15 -4.07
CA HIS A 64 -15.68 6.74 -4.85
C HIS A 64 -14.36 6.90 -4.08
N ASP A 65 -14.41 6.58 -2.79
CA ASP A 65 -13.30 6.63 -1.82
C ASP A 65 -12.89 5.23 -1.34
N TYR A 66 -13.44 4.18 -1.96
CA TYR A 66 -13.19 2.79 -1.62
C TYR A 66 -13.55 2.47 -0.16
N ASN A 67 -14.67 3.04 0.29
CA ASN A 67 -15.33 2.72 1.55
C ASN A 67 -16.75 2.17 1.28
N PRO A 68 -16.87 1.00 0.63
CA PRO A 68 -18.16 0.44 0.23
C PRO A 68 -18.90 -0.18 1.42
N PRO A 69 -20.24 -0.02 1.52
CA PRO A 69 -21.06 -0.73 2.51
C PRO A 69 -20.94 -2.26 2.43
N GLU A 70 -20.66 -2.82 1.25
CA GLU A 70 -20.54 -4.25 0.98
C GLU A 70 -19.41 -4.91 1.78
N HIS A 71 -18.35 -4.16 2.12
CA HIS A 71 -17.17 -4.66 2.83
C HIS A 71 -17.06 -4.09 4.26
N PHE A 72 -18.16 -3.59 4.82
CA PHE A 72 -18.18 -2.92 6.13
C PHE A 72 -17.51 -3.74 7.25
N ASP A 73 -17.84 -5.03 7.34
CA ASP A 73 -17.43 -5.91 8.45
C ASP A 73 -15.92 -6.25 8.46
N GLU A 74 -15.21 -5.99 7.36
CA GLU A 74 -13.78 -6.26 7.21
C GLU A 74 -12.93 -4.99 7.01
N LEU A 75 -13.55 -3.82 6.83
CA LEU A 75 -12.88 -2.62 6.34
C LEU A 75 -11.86 -2.00 7.32
N GLY A 76 -10.58 -2.09 6.96
CA GLY A 76 -9.49 -1.30 7.49
C GLY A 76 -9.11 -0.10 6.60
N ASN A 77 -8.38 0.85 7.19
CA ASN A 77 -7.82 1.99 6.48
C ASN A 77 -6.62 1.57 5.60
N ASP A 78 -5.96 0.47 5.93
CA ASP A 78 -4.97 -0.18 5.06
C ASP A 78 -5.59 -0.76 3.79
N ASP A 79 -6.80 -1.32 3.85
CA ASP A 79 -7.55 -1.78 2.68
C ASP A 79 -7.71 -0.65 1.66
N LEU A 80 -8.18 0.51 2.13
CA LEU A 80 -8.26 1.74 1.33
C LEU A 80 -6.89 2.11 0.74
N GLY A 81 -5.82 1.95 1.51
CA GLY A 81 -4.44 2.19 1.05
C GLY A 81 -4.09 1.33 -0.17
N PHE A 82 -4.44 0.04 -0.18
CA PHE A 82 -4.14 -0.84 -1.32
C PHE A 82 -4.92 -0.51 -2.58
N TRP A 83 -6.22 -0.23 -2.45
CA TRP A 83 -7.01 0.28 -3.56
C TRP A 83 -6.47 1.64 -4.05
N GLY A 84 -6.03 2.49 -3.13
CA GLY A 84 -5.38 3.77 -3.41
C GLY A 84 -4.10 3.61 -4.21
N PHE A 85 -3.25 2.64 -3.87
CA PHE A 85 -2.05 2.36 -4.65
C PHE A 85 -2.37 1.93 -6.08
N ALA A 86 -3.45 1.16 -6.27
CA ALA A 86 -3.89 0.69 -7.58
C ALA A 86 -4.41 1.85 -8.44
N VAL A 87 -5.37 2.65 -7.95
CA VAL A 87 -5.88 3.79 -8.75
C VAL A 87 -4.83 4.88 -8.97
N MET A 88 -3.94 5.10 -8.01
CA MET A 88 -2.82 6.02 -8.21
C MET A 88 -1.86 5.49 -9.30
N ALA A 89 -1.62 4.18 -9.38
CA ALA A 89 -0.80 3.59 -10.43
C ALA A 89 -1.49 3.66 -11.80
N ALA A 90 -2.81 3.50 -11.85
CA ALA A 90 -3.61 3.70 -13.05
C ALA A 90 -3.48 5.15 -13.56
N ALA A 91 -3.57 6.14 -12.66
CA ALA A 91 -3.39 7.55 -12.99
C ALA A 91 -1.99 7.86 -13.53
N GLU A 92 -0.94 7.41 -12.84
CA GLU A 92 0.47 7.66 -13.21
C GLU A 92 0.85 7.07 -14.57
N ARG A 93 0.11 6.05 -15.03
CA ARG A 93 0.41 5.30 -16.26
C ARG A 93 -0.55 5.59 -17.40
N ASN A 94 -1.44 6.57 -17.22
CA ASN A 94 -2.50 6.87 -18.19
C ASN A 94 -3.31 5.61 -18.58
N PHE A 95 -3.64 4.78 -17.59
CA PHE A 95 -4.40 3.57 -17.83
C PHE A 95 -5.78 3.91 -18.42
N PRO A 96 -6.32 3.13 -19.37
CA PRO A 96 -7.54 3.50 -20.08
C PRO A 96 -8.71 3.74 -19.12
N GLN A 97 -9.46 4.81 -19.37
CA GLN A 97 -10.66 5.17 -18.63
C GLN A 97 -11.82 5.43 -19.60
N PRO A 98 -12.54 4.38 -20.05
CA PRO A 98 -13.50 4.49 -21.13
C PRO A 98 -14.83 5.14 -20.72
N ASP A 99 -15.20 5.07 -19.43
CA ASP A 99 -16.44 5.66 -18.92
C ASP A 99 -16.17 7.04 -18.30
N PRO A 100 -16.58 8.15 -18.96
CA PRO A 100 -16.37 9.50 -18.45
C PRO A 100 -17.33 9.88 -17.30
N SER A 101 -18.32 9.05 -16.98
CA SER A 101 -19.24 9.29 -15.86
C SER A 101 -18.65 8.90 -14.51
N VAL A 102 -17.62 8.04 -14.51
CA VAL A 102 -16.88 7.64 -13.32
C VAL A 102 -15.74 8.64 -13.06
N PRO A 103 -15.47 9.05 -11.80
CA PRO A 103 -14.36 9.94 -11.48
C PRO A 103 -13.01 9.46 -12.02
N SER A 104 -12.11 10.39 -12.34
CA SER A 104 -10.78 10.02 -12.83
C SER A 104 -10.00 9.14 -11.84
N TRP A 105 -9.06 8.31 -12.31
CA TRP A 105 -8.18 7.54 -11.43
C TRP A 105 -7.52 8.40 -10.34
N LEU A 106 -7.04 9.60 -10.73
CA LEU A 106 -6.47 10.57 -9.80
C LEU A 106 -7.51 11.12 -8.82
N THR A 107 -8.74 11.38 -9.28
CA THR A 107 -9.83 11.81 -8.40
C THR A 107 -10.17 10.75 -7.36
N MET A 108 -10.21 9.48 -7.72
CA MET A 108 -10.44 8.40 -6.75
C MET A 108 -9.27 8.24 -5.77
N ALA A 109 -8.03 8.42 -6.21
CA ALA A 109 -6.86 8.47 -5.32
C ALA A 109 -6.97 9.64 -4.31
N LEU A 110 -7.43 10.81 -4.76
CA LEU A 110 -7.68 11.98 -3.91
C LEU A 110 -8.80 11.72 -2.90
N ASN A 111 -9.88 11.04 -3.30
CA ASN A 111 -10.98 10.67 -2.43
C ASN A 111 -10.51 9.74 -1.29
N ILE A 112 -9.71 8.72 -1.62
CA ILE A 112 -9.10 7.83 -0.61
C ILE A 112 -8.19 8.64 0.32
N PHE A 113 -7.32 9.50 -0.22
CA PHE A 113 -6.45 10.34 0.60
C PHE A 113 -7.27 11.21 1.58
N ASN A 114 -8.37 11.80 1.12
CA ASN A 114 -9.26 12.60 1.96
C ASN A 114 -9.91 11.74 3.05
N ALA A 115 -10.37 10.53 2.72
CA ALA A 115 -10.92 9.60 3.69
C ALA A 115 -9.89 9.23 4.78
N LEU A 116 -8.67 8.86 4.38
CA LEU A 116 -7.59 8.49 5.31
C LEU A 116 -7.14 9.67 6.17
N SER A 117 -6.85 10.82 5.56
CA SER A 117 -6.37 12.01 6.28
C SER A 117 -7.41 12.59 7.23
N SER A 118 -8.71 12.47 6.91
CA SER A 118 -9.80 12.88 7.81
C SER A 118 -9.86 12.07 9.12
N ARG A 119 -9.27 10.87 9.13
CA ARG A 119 -9.20 9.96 10.28
C ARG A 119 -7.90 10.08 11.08
N TRP A 120 -7.09 11.10 10.78
CA TRP A 120 -5.92 11.42 11.60
C TRP A 120 -6.34 11.81 13.02
N ASP A 121 -6.07 10.94 13.99
CA ASP A 121 -6.49 11.11 15.37
C ASP A 121 -5.34 11.60 16.25
N THR A 122 -5.52 12.75 16.92
CA THR A 122 -4.55 13.30 17.88
C THR A 122 -4.94 13.08 19.33
N THR A 123 -6.08 12.42 19.61
CA THR A 123 -6.52 12.13 20.99
C THR A 123 -5.65 11.08 21.67
N THR A 124 -5.02 10.21 20.88
CA THR A 124 -4.04 9.21 21.31
C THR A 124 -2.82 9.23 20.40
N CYS A 125 -1.67 8.85 20.93
CA CYS A 125 -0.40 8.74 20.22
C CYS A 125 0.03 10.03 19.51
N ARG A 126 -0.53 11.18 19.93
CA ARG A 126 -0.27 12.52 19.37
C ARG A 126 -0.52 12.63 17.84
N GLY A 127 -1.20 11.66 17.25
CA GLY A 127 -1.37 11.55 15.80
C GLY A 127 -1.58 10.11 15.34
N GLY A 128 -1.58 9.91 14.03
CA GLY A 128 -1.74 8.62 13.39
C GLY A 128 -3.19 8.24 13.11
N VAL A 129 -3.36 7.37 12.12
CA VAL A 129 -4.63 6.77 11.74
C VAL A 129 -4.70 5.36 12.32
N TYR A 130 -5.86 5.00 12.85
CA TYR A 130 -6.14 3.64 13.33
C TYR A 130 -6.26 2.64 12.18
N TRP A 131 -5.95 1.39 12.47
CA TRP A 131 -6.10 0.29 11.53
C TRP A 131 -7.54 0.18 11.01
N GLN A 132 -8.50 -0.03 11.91
CA GLN A 132 -9.90 -0.24 11.52
C GLN A 132 -10.64 1.08 11.24
N VAL A 133 -11.60 1.04 10.31
CA VAL A 133 -12.48 2.17 10.03
C VAL A 133 -13.61 2.25 11.05
N PHE A 134 -14.16 1.11 11.46
CA PHE A 134 -15.34 1.05 12.33
C PHE A 134 -15.04 0.36 13.66
N ALA A 135 -15.60 0.91 14.74
CA ALA A 135 -15.46 0.34 16.09
C ALA A 135 -16.16 -1.02 16.23
N SER A 136 -17.14 -1.32 15.37
CA SER A 136 -17.85 -2.60 15.32
C SER A 136 -17.05 -3.74 14.68
N ASN A 137 -15.98 -3.44 13.96
CA ASN A 137 -15.19 -4.46 13.29
C ASN A 137 -14.47 -5.35 14.31
N PRO A 138 -14.13 -6.61 13.96
CA PRO A 138 -13.64 -7.62 14.91
C PRO A 138 -12.43 -7.19 15.77
N ASN A 139 -11.58 -6.32 15.23
CA ASN A 139 -10.37 -5.83 15.91
C ASN A 139 -10.58 -4.48 16.65
N GLY A 140 -11.73 -3.81 16.43
CA GLY A 140 -12.05 -2.50 16.98
C GLY A 140 -11.08 -1.38 16.59
N ILE A 141 -11.31 -0.18 17.12
CA ILE A 141 -10.43 0.99 16.91
C ILE A 141 -9.51 1.14 18.13
N ASN A 142 -8.41 0.38 18.17
CA ASN A 142 -7.41 0.47 19.24
C ASN A 142 -5.96 0.27 18.79
N TYR A 143 -5.69 0.08 17.49
CA TYR A 143 -4.33 -0.18 17.00
C TYR A 143 -3.98 0.79 15.87
N LYS A 144 -2.84 1.48 15.98
CA LYS A 144 -2.30 2.35 14.92
C LYS A 144 -1.08 1.65 14.34
N ASN A 145 -1.20 1.18 13.10
CA ASN A 145 -0.21 0.32 12.46
C ASN A 145 0.55 1.04 11.33
N SER A 146 1.69 0.45 10.95
CA SER A 146 2.56 0.98 9.91
C SER A 146 1.98 0.85 8.51
N VAL A 147 1.15 -0.17 8.23
CA VAL A 147 0.55 -0.34 6.90
C VAL A 147 -0.46 0.76 6.59
N THR A 148 -1.35 1.10 7.53
CA THR A 148 -2.33 2.18 7.35
C THR A 148 -1.62 3.53 7.20
N ASN A 149 -0.72 3.86 8.12
CA ASN A 149 -0.04 5.15 8.10
C ASN A 149 0.96 5.24 6.93
N GLY A 150 1.66 4.15 6.62
CA GLY A 150 2.48 4.04 5.41
C GLY A 150 1.66 4.22 4.13
N GLY A 151 0.42 3.71 4.09
CA GLY A 151 -0.49 3.91 2.98
C GLY A 151 -0.85 5.37 2.75
N LEU A 152 -1.22 6.08 3.83
CA LEU A 152 -1.44 7.53 3.76
C LEU A 152 -0.16 8.27 3.32
N PHE A 153 1.01 7.94 3.87
CA PHE A 153 2.29 8.53 3.51
C PHE A 153 2.63 8.37 2.02
N GLN A 154 2.60 7.13 1.52
CA GLN A 154 2.95 6.82 0.13
C GLN A 154 1.97 7.48 -0.83
N LEU A 155 0.66 7.42 -0.54
CA LEU A 155 -0.37 8.02 -1.38
C LEU A 155 -0.22 9.55 -1.42
N ALA A 156 0.01 10.19 -0.27
CA ALA A 156 0.26 11.62 -0.20
C ALA A 156 1.48 12.05 -1.03
N ALA A 157 2.60 11.32 -0.93
CA ALA A 157 3.80 11.59 -1.73
C ALA A 157 3.52 11.51 -3.24
N ARG A 158 2.82 10.46 -3.68
CA ARG A 158 2.46 10.23 -5.09
C ARG A 158 1.49 11.28 -5.63
N ILE A 159 0.51 11.68 -4.83
CA ILE A 159 -0.40 12.77 -5.17
C ILE A 159 0.35 14.12 -5.25
N ALA A 160 1.28 14.40 -4.34
CA ALA A 160 2.09 15.61 -4.38
C ALA A 160 2.86 15.71 -5.71
N ARG A 161 3.53 14.62 -6.09
CA ARG A 161 4.24 14.52 -7.37
C ARG A 161 3.30 14.71 -8.57
N ALA A 162 2.15 14.04 -8.59
CA ALA A 162 1.23 14.08 -9.72
C ALA A 162 0.52 15.42 -9.90
N THR A 163 0.27 16.15 -8.80
CA THR A 163 -0.52 17.39 -8.81
C THR A 163 0.33 18.65 -8.71
N GLY A 164 1.58 18.55 -8.26
CA GLY A 164 2.42 19.69 -7.94
C GLY A 164 2.05 20.40 -6.63
N GLN A 165 1.06 19.92 -5.87
CA GLN A 165 0.53 20.64 -4.70
C GLN A 165 1.28 20.28 -3.42
N GLN A 166 1.95 21.29 -2.84
CA GLN A 166 2.79 21.15 -1.64
C GLN A 166 2.05 20.56 -0.43
N GLY A 167 0.75 20.85 -0.27
CA GLY A 167 -0.01 20.37 0.87
C GLY A 167 -0.04 18.84 1.03
N TYR A 168 0.07 18.07 -0.07
CA TYR A 168 0.18 16.62 0.02
C TYR A 168 1.57 16.16 0.45
N ALA A 169 2.63 16.88 0.05
CA ALA A 169 3.99 16.62 0.54
C ALA A 169 4.13 16.96 2.03
N ASP A 170 3.44 18.01 2.50
CA ASP A 170 3.39 18.34 3.92
C ASP A 170 2.70 17.23 4.73
N TRP A 171 1.63 16.63 4.19
CA TRP A 171 1.01 15.45 4.77
C TRP A 171 1.94 14.23 4.78
N ALA A 172 2.67 13.98 3.69
CA ALA A 172 3.64 12.90 3.65
C ALA A 172 4.74 13.08 4.72
N ALA A 173 5.29 14.30 4.85
CA ALA A 173 6.26 14.62 5.89
C ALA A 173 5.69 14.44 7.30
N LYS A 174 4.47 14.95 7.56
CA LYS A 174 3.78 14.80 8.85
C LYS A 174 3.62 13.34 9.26
N VAL A 175 3.20 12.47 8.34
CA VAL A 175 3.00 11.05 8.63
C VAL A 175 4.33 10.34 8.85
N TRP A 176 5.34 10.64 8.03
CA TRP A 176 6.70 10.12 8.23
C TRP A 176 7.26 10.47 9.60
N ASP A 177 7.18 11.75 9.98
CA ASP A 177 7.73 12.24 11.25
C ASP A 177 7.01 11.60 12.44
N TRP A 178 5.69 11.42 12.36
CA TRP A 178 4.93 10.68 13.36
C TRP A 178 5.38 9.22 13.48
N CYS A 179 5.58 8.51 12.36
CA CYS A 179 6.07 7.12 12.40
C CYS A 179 7.45 7.00 13.05
N ILE A 180 8.33 7.99 12.86
CA ILE A 180 9.63 8.06 13.53
C ILE A 180 9.45 8.35 15.03
N GLU A 181 8.60 9.33 15.39
CA GLU A 181 8.38 9.73 16.79
C GLU A 181 7.80 8.60 17.65
N ILE A 182 6.89 7.81 17.09
CA ILE A 182 6.32 6.63 17.77
C ILE A 182 7.29 5.45 17.79
N GLY A 183 8.33 5.47 16.94
CA GLY A 183 9.27 4.36 16.80
C GLY A 183 8.75 3.23 15.92
N LEU A 184 7.74 3.47 15.09
CA LEU A 184 7.30 2.52 14.06
C LEU A 184 8.36 2.35 12.97
N ILE A 185 9.10 3.42 12.65
CA ILE A 185 10.35 3.33 11.90
C ILE A 185 11.49 3.45 12.91
N GLY A 186 12.17 2.34 13.19
CA GLY A 186 13.26 2.32 14.16
C GLY A 186 14.55 2.98 13.66
N ASP A 187 15.54 3.12 14.54
CA ASP A 187 16.84 3.79 14.24
C ASP A 187 17.60 3.18 13.04
N ARG A 188 17.38 1.90 12.77
CA ARG A 188 17.94 1.17 11.62
C ARG A 188 17.02 1.12 10.41
N TYR A 189 15.98 1.95 10.38
CA TYR A 189 14.97 2.01 9.33
C TYR A 189 14.16 0.71 9.14
N THR A 190 14.24 -0.23 10.09
CA THR A 190 13.29 -1.32 10.20
C THR A 190 11.91 -0.75 10.48
N VAL A 191 10.91 -1.18 9.71
CA VAL A 191 9.52 -0.76 9.88
C VAL A 191 8.79 -1.84 10.68
N TYR A 192 8.33 -1.47 11.87
CA TYR A 192 7.63 -2.34 12.82
C TYR A 192 6.12 -2.24 12.65
N ASP A 193 5.39 -3.23 13.16
CA ASP A 193 4.00 -3.45 12.82
C ASP A 193 3.07 -2.32 13.29
N GLY A 194 3.17 -1.88 14.54
CA GLY A 194 2.27 -0.88 15.08
C GLY A 194 2.37 -0.72 16.59
N ALA A 195 1.41 0.02 17.16
CA ALA A 195 1.26 0.20 18.60
C ALA A 195 -0.21 0.43 18.97
N HIS A 196 -0.56 0.14 20.22
CA HIS A 196 -1.94 0.34 20.71
C HIS A 196 -2.22 1.80 21.05
N GLY A 197 -3.45 2.25 20.80
CA GLY A 197 -3.91 3.59 21.21
C GLY A 197 -4.12 3.68 22.73
N SER A 198 -4.53 2.58 23.36
CA SER A 198 -4.87 2.52 24.78
C SER A 198 -3.72 2.83 25.74
N ASP A 199 -2.48 2.61 25.33
CA ASP A 199 -1.28 2.93 26.11
C ASP A 199 -0.53 4.17 25.58
N ASP A 200 -1.18 4.97 24.72
CA ASP A 200 -0.57 6.12 24.03
C ASP A 200 0.61 5.73 23.12
N CYS A 201 0.53 4.55 22.50
CA CYS A 201 1.54 3.97 21.61
C CYS A 201 2.92 3.86 22.27
N ARG A 202 2.97 3.54 23.56
CA ARG A 202 4.24 3.40 24.31
C ARG A 202 4.95 2.10 23.99
N GLU A 203 4.19 1.01 23.83
CA GLU A 203 4.73 -0.31 23.51
C GLU A 203 4.55 -0.61 22.01
N VAL A 204 5.67 -0.62 21.28
CA VAL A 204 5.69 -0.95 19.84
C VAL A 204 5.72 -2.47 19.66
N ASN A 205 4.89 -2.97 18.75
CA ASN A 205 4.97 -4.34 18.25
C ASN A 205 6.12 -4.44 17.22
N TYR A 206 7.24 -5.00 17.63
CA TYR A 206 8.47 -5.10 16.83
C TYR A 206 8.46 -6.18 15.73
N VAL A 207 7.31 -6.78 15.42
CA VAL A 207 7.22 -7.62 14.21
C VAL A 207 7.44 -6.75 12.98
N ALA A 208 8.26 -7.23 12.05
CA ALA A 208 8.53 -6.55 10.78
C ALA A 208 8.01 -7.41 9.63
N PHE A 209 7.13 -6.83 8.84
CA PHE A 209 6.53 -7.47 7.66
C PHE A 209 7.08 -6.84 6.38
N THR A 210 7.34 -7.64 5.34
CA THR A 210 8.06 -7.19 4.14
C THR A 210 7.44 -5.95 3.48
N TYR A 211 6.11 -5.94 3.36
CA TYR A 211 5.36 -4.94 2.62
C TYR A 211 5.41 -3.53 3.21
N THR A 212 5.51 -3.38 4.54
CA THR A 212 5.56 -2.05 5.18
C THR A 212 6.84 -1.32 4.78
N THR A 213 7.99 -2.02 4.80
CA THR A 213 9.25 -1.47 4.30
C THR A 213 9.14 -1.04 2.85
N GLY A 214 8.48 -1.83 1.98
CA GLY A 214 8.23 -1.46 0.60
C GLY A 214 7.40 -0.18 0.46
N ILE A 215 6.30 -0.07 1.23
CA ILE A 215 5.41 1.10 1.21
C ILE A 215 6.17 2.39 1.57
N PHE A 216 6.96 2.37 2.65
CA PHE A 216 7.75 3.54 3.05
C PHE A 216 8.89 3.82 2.08
N LEU A 217 9.55 2.80 1.52
CA LEU A 217 10.61 2.97 0.52
C LEU A 217 10.07 3.71 -0.69
N HIS A 218 8.88 3.32 -1.15
CA HIS A 218 8.24 3.93 -2.30
C HIS A 218 7.85 5.39 -2.04
N GLY A 219 7.19 5.68 -0.93
CA GLY A 219 6.84 7.05 -0.58
C GLY A 219 8.08 7.95 -0.44
N ALA A 220 9.16 7.47 0.19
CA ALA A 220 10.38 8.24 0.39
C ALA A 220 11.09 8.56 -0.93
N ALA A 221 11.14 7.63 -1.88
CA ALA A 221 11.73 7.88 -3.20
C ALA A 221 10.92 8.89 -4.02
N VAL A 222 9.58 8.83 -3.94
CA VAL A 222 8.69 9.80 -4.60
C VAL A 222 8.85 11.18 -3.98
N MET A 223 8.94 11.28 -2.65
CA MET A 223 9.25 12.54 -1.96
C MET A 223 10.61 13.10 -2.39
N ALA A 224 11.62 12.25 -2.58
CA ALA A 224 12.95 12.68 -3.04
C ALA A 224 12.89 13.32 -4.44
N GLU A 225 12.14 12.72 -5.37
CA GLU A 225 11.94 13.30 -6.71
C GLU A 225 11.14 14.62 -6.65
N TYR A 226 10.04 14.65 -5.88
CA TYR A 226 9.16 15.82 -5.82
C TYR A 226 9.84 17.02 -5.16
N THR A 227 10.49 16.82 -4.02
CA THR A 227 11.07 17.90 -3.21
C THR A 227 12.47 18.30 -3.65
N GLY A 228 13.24 17.36 -4.23
CA GLY A 228 14.67 17.53 -4.48
C GLY A 228 15.54 17.54 -3.20
N GLU A 229 14.96 17.28 -2.04
CA GLU A 229 15.67 17.34 -0.76
C GLU A 229 16.45 16.05 -0.49
N LYS A 230 17.75 16.18 -0.22
CA LYS A 230 18.67 15.05 -0.04
C LYS A 230 18.21 14.06 1.03
N HIS A 231 17.58 14.54 2.11
CA HIS A 231 17.22 13.68 3.23
C HIS A 231 16.16 12.63 2.85
N TRP A 232 15.27 12.90 1.89
CA TRP A 232 14.32 11.89 1.38
C TRP A 232 15.03 10.79 0.59
N ALA A 233 16.02 11.15 -0.22
CA ALA A 233 16.86 10.16 -0.90
C ALA A 233 17.65 9.30 0.11
N ASP A 234 18.21 9.93 1.15
CA ASP A 234 18.90 9.20 2.22
C ASP A 234 17.96 8.24 2.97
N ARG A 235 16.71 8.66 3.23
CA ARG A 235 15.67 7.83 3.84
C ARG A 235 15.34 6.62 2.96
N ALA A 236 15.16 6.81 1.65
CA ALA A 236 14.90 5.74 0.71
C ALA A 236 16.06 4.73 0.64
N HIS A 237 17.32 5.19 0.58
CA HIS A 237 18.48 4.30 0.60
C HIS A 237 18.56 3.47 1.89
N LYS A 238 18.34 4.08 3.06
CA LYS A 238 18.36 3.35 4.33
C LYS A 238 17.21 2.35 4.50
N LEU A 239 16.03 2.66 3.96
CA LEU A 239 14.92 1.70 3.89
C LEU A 239 15.27 0.51 2.99
N LEU A 240 15.93 0.75 1.85
CA LEU A 240 16.39 -0.32 0.97
C LEU A 240 17.49 -1.17 1.62
N GLU A 241 18.41 -0.56 2.37
CA GLU A 241 19.40 -1.28 3.18
C GLU A 241 18.72 -2.14 4.25
N ALA A 242 17.73 -1.58 4.97
CA ALA A 242 16.93 -2.33 5.96
C ALA A 242 16.14 -3.48 5.32
N ALA A 243 15.65 -3.31 4.09
CA ALA A 243 14.93 -4.35 3.36
C ALA A 243 15.78 -5.62 3.12
N ALA A 244 17.12 -5.53 3.18
CA ALA A 244 17.99 -6.69 3.06
C ALA A 244 17.76 -7.75 4.15
N TYR A 245 17.16 -7.38 5.30
CA TYR A 245 16.73 -8.31 6.35
C TYR A 245 15.76 -9.40 5.84
N PHE A 246 14.93 -9.07 4.84
CA PHE A 246 13.94 -9.95 4.26
C PHE A 246 14.49 -10.91 3.20
N PHE A 247 15.82 -11.00 3.05
CA PHE A 247 16.46 -11.89 2.09
C PHE A 247 17.36 -12.90 2.81
N ASP A 248 16.94 -14.16 2.84
CA ASP A 248 17.79 -15.28 3.29
C ASP A 248 18.39 -15.98 2.08
N ASN A 249 19.72 -16.13 2.05
CA ASN A 249 20.45 -16.71 0.92
C ASN A 249 20.05 -16.11 -0.45
N LYS A 250 19.81 -14.79 -0.48
CA LYS A 250 19.35 -14.00 -1.63
C LYS A 250 17.92 -14.31 -2.09
N ILE A 251 17.12 -14.97 -1.26
CA ILE A 251 15.72 -15.30 -1.53
C ILE A 251 14.83 -14.48 -0.60
N LEU A 252 13.88 -13.78 -1.19
CA LEU A 252 12.89 -13.00 -0.46
C LEU A 252 11.93 -13.91 0.31
N TYR A 253 11.83 -13.68 1.62
CA TYR A 253 10.99 -14.45 2.53
C TYR A 253 10.32 -13.53 3.56
N GLU A 254 9.27 -14.03 4.20
CA GLU A 254 8.56 -13.38 5.31
C GLU A 254 9.06 -13.94 6.66
N PRO A 255 10.00 -13.27 7.36
CA PRO A 255 10.65 -13.80 8.55
C PRO A 255 9.69 -14.06 9.71
N ALA A 256 8.59 -13.31 9.76
CA ALA A 256 7.58 -13.42 10.79
C ALA A 256 6.83 -14.76 10.77
N CYS A 257 6.77 -15.46 9.63
CA CYS A 257 5.92 -16.63 9.49
C CYS A 257 6.49 -17.79 8.64
N GLU A 258 7.35 -17.52 7.65
CA GLU A 258 7.86 -18.59 6.76
C GLU A 258 8.75 -19.61 7.47
N PRO A 259 9.66 -19.24 8.40
CA PRO A 259 10.52 -20.23 9.07
C PRO A 259 9.76 -21.32 9.82
N ASN A 260 8.51 -21.04 10.22
CA ASN A 260 7.66 -21.95 10.99
C ASN A 260 6.41 -22.41 10.22
N ASP A 261 6.32 -22.12 8.92
CA ASP A 261 5.16 -22.43 8.06
C ASP A 261 3.81 -21.94 8.64
N SER A 262 3.81 -20.76 9.26
CA SER A 262 2.67 -20.20 9.99
C SER A 262 2.01 -19.01 9.29
N CYS A 263 2.31 -18.80 8.00
CA CYS A 263 1.78 -17.66 7.25
C CYS A 263 0.28 -17.82 6.99
N ASN A 264 -0.51 -16.83 7.43
CA ASN A 264 -1.92 -16.73 7.07
C ASN A 264 -2.09 -16.28 5.60
N ASN A 265 -3.33 -16.08 5.15
CA ASN A 265 -3.60 -15.70 3.76
C ASN A 265 -3.06 -14.32 3.40
N ASP A 266 -3.09 -13.36 4.34
CA ASP A 266 -2.53 -12.03 4.13
C ASP A 266 -1.01 -12.07 3.93
N MET A 267 -0.32 -12.78 4.83
CA MET A 267 1.14 -12.85 4.88
C MET A 267 1.75 -13.43 3.59
N LYS A 268 1.02 -14.30 2.89
CA LYS A 268 1.47 -14.90 1.62
C LYS A 268 1.61 -13.88 0.47
N PHE A 269 0.97 -12.72 0.56
CA PHE A 269 1.00 -11.69 -0.50
C PHE A 269 2.12 -10.67 -0.29
N LEU A 270 2.60 -10.52 0.95
CA LEU A 270 3.42 -9.38 1.36
C LEU A 270 4.76 -9.30 0.62
N LYS A 271 5.42 -10.44 0.37
CA LYS A 271 6.69 -10.46 -0.36
C LYS A 271 6.56 -9.96 -1.80
N GLY A 272 5.41 -10.22 -2.45
CA GLY A 272 5.13 -9.74 -3.80
C GLY A 272 5.08 -8.22 -3.85
N TYR A 273 4.52 -7.59 -2.82
CA TYR A 273 4.53 -6.14 -2.68
C TYR A 273 5.90 -5.58 -2.41
N LEU A 274 6.70 -6.18 -1.52
CA LEU A 274 8.05 -5.69 -1.31
C LEU A 274 8.85 -5.73 -2.61
N ALA A 275 8.75 -6.80 -3.40
CA ALA A 275 9.42 -6.88 -4.70
C ALA A 275 9.00 -5.73 -5.64
N ARG A 276 7.68 -5.50 -5.79
CA ARG A 276 7.14 -4.42 -6.62
C ARG A 276 7.55 -3.05 -6.12
N PHE A 277 7.45 -2.82 -4.81
CA PHE A 277 7.75 -1.56 -4.13
C PHE A 277 9.24 -1.35 -3.83
N MET A 278 10.11 -2.30 -4.18
CA MET A 278 11.55 -2.06 -4.34
C MET A 278 11.88 -1.66 -5.78
N TRP A 279 11.17 -2.20 -6.77
CA TRP A 279 11.42 -1.91 -8.18
C TRP A 279 10.85 -0.56 -8.62
N GLN A 280 9.59 -0.27 -8.34
CA GLN A 280 8.91 0.96 -8.76
C GLN A 280 9.65 2.25 -8.33
N PRO A 281 10.21 2.34 -7.11
CA PRO A 281 10.95 3.53 -6.66
C PRO A 281 12.18 3.86 -7.50
N THR A 282 12.73 2.88 -8.24
CA THR A 282 13.91 3.10 -9.09
C THR A 282 13.64 4.05 -10.26
N TYR A 283 12.38 4.24 -10.66
CA TYR A 283 11.99 5.23 -11.67
C TYR A 283 12.02 6.66 -11.12
N HIS A 284 11.82 6.81 -9.81
CA HIS A 284 11.83 8.10 -9.10
C HIS A 284 13.23 8.44 -8.56
N LEU A 285 13.97 7.43 -8.10
CA LEU A 285 15.32 7.55 -7.59
C LEU A 285 16.23 6.46 -8.20
N PRO A 286 16.78 6.70 -9.42
CA PRO A 286 17.56 5.71 -10.17
C PRO A 286 18.78 5.15 -9.44
N SER A 287 19.32 5.86 -8.45
CA SER A 287 20.42 5.40 -7.62
C SER A 287 20.10 4.16 -6.77
N LEU A 288 18.82 3.82 -6.56
CA LEU A 288 18.39 2.59 -5.89
C LEU A 288 18.58 1.33 -6.76
N LEU A 289 18.57 1.47 -8.09
CA LEU A 289 18.50 0.35 -9.03
C LEU A 289 19.61 -0.71 -8.85
N PRO A 290 20.90 -0.35 -8.63
CA PRO A 290 21.94 -1.35 -8.47
C PRO A 290 21.68 -2.31 -7.30
N GLN A 291 21.29 -1.77 -6.15
CA GLN A 291 21.03 -2.56 -4.94
C GLN A 291 19.72 -3.35 -5.07
N VAL A 292 18.68 -2.76 -5.67
CA VAL A 292 17.42 -3.46 -5.96
C VAL A 292 17.66 -4.68 -6.84
N LYS A 293 18.48 -4.57 -7.90
CA LYS A 293 18.82 -5.71 -8.75
C LYS A 293 19.59 -6.81 -8.01
N ILE A 294 20.55 -6.42 -7.17
CA ILE A 294 21.32 -7.36 -6.35
C ILE A 294 20.41 -8.22 -5.47
N LEU A 295 19.37 -7.62 -4.89
CA LEU A 295 18.43 -8.30 -4.00
C LEU A 295 17.36 -9.10 -4.78
N LEU A 296 16.72 -8.50 -5.78
CA LEU A 296 15.54 -9.09 -6.43
C LEU A 296 15.85 -10.11 -7.53
N GLU A 297 16.89 -9.90 -8.34
CA GLU A 297 17.15 -10.79 -9.49
C GLU A 297 17.44 -12.26 -9.07
N PRO A 298 18.22 -12.55 -8.03
CA PRO A 298 18.40 -13.92 -7.56
C PRO A 298 17.10 -14.53 -7.03
N SER A 299 16.32 -13.74 -6.29
CA SER A 299 15.05 -14.18 -5.71
C SER A 299 14.02 -14.55 -6.79
N ALA A 300 13.93 -13.77 -7.87
CA ALA A 300 12.98 -14.00 -8.97
C ALA A 300 13.31 -15.23 -9.82
N LYS A 301 14.58 -15.70 -9.84
CA LYS A 301 15.02 -16.86 -10.63
C LYS A 301 14.74 -18.20 -9.95
N LYS A 302 14.45 -18.21 -8.64
CA LYS A 302 14.08 -19.41 -7.90
C LYS A 302 12.57 -19.64 -8.05
N THR A 303 12.18 -20.20 -9.19
CA THR A 303 10.83 -20.75 -9.43
C THR A 303 10.80 -22.23 -9.13
#